data_AF-A0A1Y2CUA0-F1
#
_entry.id   AF-A0A1Y2CUA0-F1
#
_cell.length_a   1.000
_cell.length_b   1.000
_cell.length_c   1.000
_cell.angle_alpha   90.00
_cell.angle_beta   90.00
_cell.angle_gamma   90.00
#
_symmetry.space_group_name_H-M   'P 1'
#
loop_
_entity.id
_entity.type
_entity.pdbx_description
1 polymer ?
#
loop_
_entity_poly.entity_id
_entity_poly.type
_entity_poly.pdbx_seq_one_letter_code
_entity_poly.pdbx_strand_id
1 'polypeptide(L)'
;MSKKAPTKKKREIFPLDFITELFGLSPTEFLDEIFDSANIVSTSVTDAIQEYLDTEYNKKYGDKYKDEIETGICKLENLYQDAIDQSTDVLQLYFINNCLSIPNDISEIELHLPYEKDLDFSINDNDEMKIDNEIKKIKEMIIAKKYVNTLAKNAINQEKEKVEKLKEIKNEIDKLRMTEKQSQVYPLHESLSFLVKNASELELLMERTKKEYKDVSFDDMYSEERKRAKYINNSIISQLNFYNQTMNSSQSQFNDSSSNITSNTSSDNNRLKRSEDYLTSDENKKYTEEYRVLTSITTKENAQWVLDNLLNADVN
;
A
#
# COMPACT_ATOMS: atom_id res chain seq x y z
N MET A 1 61.62 -5.38 26.22
CA MET A 1 60.52 -6.34 26.43
C MET A 1 60.10 -6.89 25.07
N SER A 2 60.47 -8.13 24.79
CA SER A 2 60.25 -8.79 23.50
C SER A 2 58.78 -9.18 23.37
N LYS A 3 58.07 -8.62 22.38
CA LYS A 3 56.69 -9.00 22.06
C LYS A 3 56.73 -10.40 21.44
N LYS A 4 56.28 -11.41 22.18
CA LYS A 4 56.01 -12.75 21.64
C LYS A 4 54.98 -12.60 20.51
N ALA A 5 55.33 -13.07 19.32
CA ALA A 5 54.41 -13.18 18.19
C ALA A 5 53.23 -14.08 18.57
N PRO A 6 52.00 -13.80 18.08
CA PRO A 6 50.85 -14.66 18.32
C PRO A 6 51.14 -16.04 17.72
N THR A 7 51.12 -17.06 18.58
CA THR A 7 51.21 -18.45 18.18
C THR A 7 49.96 -18.78 17.37
N LYS A 8 50.14 -18.93 16.05
CA LYS A 8 49.08 -19.41 15.15
C LYS A 8 48.50 -20.70 15.73
N LYS A 9 47.19 -20.72 15.94
CA LYS A 9 46.44 -21.92 16.33
C LYS A 9 46.55 -22.89 15.14
N LYS A 10 47.48 -23.86 15.21
CA LYS A 10 47.49 -24.96 14.25
C LYS A 10 46.24 -25.79 14.53
N ARG A 11 45.38 -26.01 13.54
CA ARG A 11 44.35 -27.05 13.66
C ARG A 11 45.07 -28.39 13.83
N GLU A 12 44.74 -29.12 14.89
CA GLU A 12 45.00 -30.55 14.93
C GLU A 12 44.04 -31.17 13.92
N ILE A 13 44.53 -31.39 12.70
CA ILE A 13 43.73 -31.97 11.63
C ILE A 13 43.63 -33.46 11.96
N PHE A 14 42.44 -33.92 12.35
CA PHE A 14 42.14 -35.35 12.30
C PHE A 14 42.00 -35.73 10.82
N PRO A 15 42.80 -36.68 10.30
CA PRO A 15 42.83 -36.99 8.88
C PRO A 15 41.46 -37.37 8.31
N LEU A 16 40.64 -38.05 9.11
CA LEU A 16 39.33 -38.52 8.70
C LEU A 16 38.30 -37.39 8.58
N ASP A 17 38.33 -36.42 9.51
CA ASP A 17 37.40 -35.27 9.51
C ASP A 17 37.68 -34.33 8.35
N PHE A 18 38.94 -34.16 7.98
CA PHE A 18 39.30 -33.36 6.81
C PHE A 18 38.84 -34.01 5.50
N ILE A 19 38.94 -35.34 5.42
CA ILE A 19 38.53 -36.09 4.24
C ILE A 19 37.01 -36.10 4.10
N THR A 20 36.27 -36.28 5.21
CA THR A 20 34.81 -36.18 5.19
C THR A 20 34.36 -34.77 4.79
N GLU A 21 35.04 -33.72 5.24
CA GLU A 21 34.77 -32.34 4.82
C GLU A 21 35.08 -32.12 3.33
N LEU A 22 36.19 -32.66 2.84
CA LEU A 22 36.63 -32.51 1.45
C LEU A 22 35.68 -33.18 0.45
N PHE A 23 35.24 -34.42 0.75
CA PHE A 23 34.38 -35.19 -0.13
C PHE A 23 32.89 -34.95 0.14
N GLY A 24 32.53 -34.37 1.28
CA GLY A 24 31.15 -34.19 1.73
C GLY A 24 30.43 -35.50 2.07
N LEU A 25 31.18 -36.61 2.15
CA LEU A 25 30.72 -37.95 2.42
C LEU A 25 31.80 -38.68 3.24
N SER A 26 31.40 -39.57 4.13
CA SER A 26 32.37 -40.39 4.84
C SER A 26 33.03 -41.40 3.88
N PRO A 27 34.36 -41.57 3.95
CA PRO A 27 35.07 -42.69 3.33
C PRO A 27 34.41 -44.06 3.53
N THR A 28 33.85 -44.28 4.71
CA THR A 28 33.16 -45.55 5.03
C THR A 28 31.88 -45.68 4.23
N GLU A 29 31.06 -44.62 4.15
CA GLU A 29 29.81 -44.62 3.39
C GLU A 29 30.05 -44.87 1.90
N PHE A 30 31.12 -44.29 1.33
CA PHE A 30 31.50 -44.56 -0.06
C PHE A 30 31.85 -46.03 -0.30
N LEU A 31 32.59 -46.63 0.63
CA LEU A 31 33.01 -48.03 0.52
C LEU A 31 31.84 -48.99 0.75
N ASP A 32 30.90 -48.63 1.63
CA ASP A 32 29.66 -49.36 1.86
C ASP A 32 28.80 -49.38 0.58
N GLU A 33 28.66 -48.25 -0.14
CA GLU A 33 27.96 -48.20 -1.42
C GLU A 33 28.63 -49.09 -2.50
N ILE A 34 29.97 -49.14 -2.52
CA ILE A 34 30.71 -50.04 -3.43
C ILE A 34 30.43 -51.50 -3.07
N PHE A 35 30.44 -51.85 -1.79
CA PHE A 35 30.14 -53.19 -1.31
C PHE A 35 28.73 -53.61 -1.70
N ASP A 36 27.73 -52.77 -1.44
CA ASP A 36 26.34 -53.02 -1.81
C ASP A 36 26.20 -53.20 -3.32
N SER A 37 26.85 -52.35 -4.12
CA SER A 37 26.84 -52.47 -5.58
C SER A 37 27.52 -53.76 -6.06
N ALA A 38 28.62 -54.18 -5.45
CA ALA A 38 29.33 -55.41 -5.81
C ALA A 38 28.46 -56.64 -5.52
N ASN A 39 27.77 -56.65 -4.37
CA ASN A 39 26.89 -57.74 -3.98
C ASN A 39 25.66 -57.83 -4.92
N ILE A 40 25.04 -56.69 -5.26
CA ILE A 40 23.92 -56.65 -6.22
C ILE A 40 24.34 -57.19 -7.59
N VAL A 41 25.52 -56.82 -8.08
CA VAL A 41 26.04 -57.33 -9.36
C VAL A 41 26.31 -58.83 -9.28
N SER A 42 26.85 -59.33 -8.17
CA SER A 42 27.08 -60.76 -7.95
C SER A 42 25.79 -61.56 -8.08
N THR A 43 24.76 -61.18 -7.33
CA THR A 43 23.44 -61.83 -7.39
C THR A 43 22.83 -61.72 -8.78
N SER A 44 22.94 -60.57 -9.43
CA SER A 44 22.43 -60.39 -10.79
C SER A 44 23.12 -61.30 -11.81
N VAL A 45 24.42 -61.58 -11.65
CA VAL A 45 25.17 -62.48 -12.52
C VAL A 45 24.78 -63.93 -12.27
N THR A 46 24.64 -64.35 -11.01
CA THR A 46 24.18 -65.72 -10.69
C THR A 46 22.77 -65.97 -11.19
N ASP A 47 21.86 -64.98 -11.05
CA ASP A 47 20.51 -65.04 -11.59
C ASP A 47 20.49 -65.17 -13.11
N ALA A 48 21.31 -64.37 -13.81
CA ALA A 48 21.41 -64.44 -15.27
C ALA A 48 22.00 -65.77 -15.75
N ILE A 49 22.96 -66.34 -15.01
CA ILE A 49 23.49 -67.69 -15.29
C ILE A 49 22.41 -68.73 -15.07
N GLN A 50 21.60 -68.60 -14.01
CA GLN A 50 20.48 -69.49 -13.73
C GLN A 50 19.44 -69.46 -14.84
N GLU A 51 18.99 -68.27 -15.24
CA GLU A 51 18.02 -68.09 -16.32
C GLU A 51 18.55 -68.65 -17.65
N TYR A 52 19.83 -68.44 -17.94
CA TYR A 52 20.47 -68.96 -19.14
C TYR A 52 20.52 -70.50 -19.15
N LEU A 53 20.92 -71.12 -18.04
CA LEU A 53 20.96 -72.57 -17.90
C LEU A 53 19.55 -73.16 -17.95
N ASP A 54 18.58 -72.54 -17.29
CA ASP A 54 17.18 -72.97 -17.36
C ASP A 54 16.62 -72.87 -18.79
N THR A 55 17.02 -71.86 -19.56
CA THR A 55 16.51 -71.67 -20.92
C THR A 55 17.15 -72.63 -21.93
N GLU A 56 18.48 -72.75 -21.93
CA GLU A 56 19.21 -73.51 -22.95
C GLU A 56 19.37 -74.99 -22.59
N TYR A 57 19.52 -75.32 -21.31
CA TYR A 57 19.74 -76.69 -20.85
C TYR A 57 18.43 -77.47 -20.74
N ASN A 58 17.33 -76.86 -20.25
CA ASN A 58 16.02 -77.53 -20.20
C ASN A 58 15.45 -77.79 -21.60
N LYS A 59 15.71 -76.91 -22.60
CA LYS A 59 15.35 -77.17 -24.01
C LYS A 59 15.97 -78.45 -24.56
N LYS A 60 17.17 -78.82 -24.10
CA LYS A 60 17.97 -79.91 -24.69
C LYS A 60 17.87 -81.23 -23.91
N TYR A 61 17.71 -81.17 -22.58
CA TYR A 61 17.73 -82.36 -21.71
C TYR A 61 16.48 -82.54 -20.84
N GLY A 62 15.51 -81.62 -20.91
CA GLY A 62 14.31 -81.62 -20.06
C GLY A 62 14.61 -81.32 -18.59
N ASP A 63 13.59 -81.38 -17.72
CA ASP A 63 13.68 -80.99 -16.30
C ASP A 63 14.50 -81.93 -15.40
N LYS A 64 15.28 -82.85 -15.99
CA LYS A 64 15.95 -83.93 -15.25
C LYS A 64 17.14 -83.45 -14.40
N TYR A 65 17.69 -82.28 -14.70
CA TYR A 65 18.89 -81.72 -14.06
C TYR A 65 18.62 -80.41 -13.30
N LYS A 66 17.35 -80.01 -13.17
CA LYS A 66 16.99 -78.74 -12.55
C LYS A 66 17.51 -78.63 -11.11
N ASP A 67 17.32 -79.68 -10.31
CA ASP A 67 17.78 -79.74 -8.92
C ASP A 67 19.32 -79.66 -8.80
N GLU A 68 20.04 -80.24 -9.76
CA GLU A 68 21.51 -80.21 -9.79
C GLU A 68 22.04 -78.83 -10.20
N ILE A 69 21.37 -78.18 -11.16
CA ILE A 69 21.68 -76.81 -11.59
C ILE A 69 21.46 -75.83 -10.43
N GLU A 70 20.30 -75.91 -9.76
CA GLU A 70 19.99 -75.06 -8.61
C GLU A 70 21.00 -75.26 -7.46
N THR A 71 21.34 -76.52 -7.14
CA THR A 71 22.36 -76.82 -6.13
C THR A 71 23.75 -76.33 -6.54
N GLY A 72 24.09 -76.42 -7.82
CA GLY A 72 25.37 -75.95 -8.36
C GLY A 72 25.49 -74.43 -8.34
N ILE A 73 24.42 -73.73 -8.69
CA ILE A 73 24.36 -72.25 -8.66
C ILE A 73 24.41 -71.75 -7.23
N CYS A 74 23.68 -72.37 -6.30
CA CYS A 74 23.77 -71.99 -4.88
C CYS A 74 25.20 -72.17 -4.32
N LYS A 75 25.92 -73.21 -4.73
CA LYS A 75 27.36 -73.37 -4.37
C LYS A 75 28.25 -72.32 -5.02
N LEU A 76 27.96 -71.96 -6.28
CA LEU A 76 28.70 -70.93 -7.00
C LEU A 76 28.49 -69.56 -6.35
N GLU A 77 27.25 -69.22 -6.00
CA GLU A 77 26.86 -67.98 -5.33
C GLU A 77 27.59 -67.84 -4.00
N ASN A 78 27.55 -68.86 -3.13
CA ASN A 78 28.28 -68.85 -1.86
C ASN A 78 29.80 -68.64 -2.08
N LEU A 79 30.40 -69.32 -3.07
CA LEU A 79 31.82 -69.16 -3.38
C LEU A 79 32.14 -67.75 -3.90
N TYR A 80 31.25 -67.18 -4.71
CA TYR A 80 31.39 -65.83 -5.24
C TYR A 80 31.25 -64.79 -4.13
N GLN A 81 30.30 -64.96 -3.24
CA GLN A 81 30.09 -64.10 -2.09
C GLN A 81 31.31 -64.09 -1.18
N ASP A 82 31.82 -65.27 -0.79
CA ASP A 82 33.04 -65.39 0.02
C ASP A 82 34.26 -64.70 -0.64
N ALA A 83 34.40 -64.84 -1.96
CA ALA A 83 35.49 -64.22 -2.71
C ALA A 83 35.33 -62.69 -2.82
N ILE A 84 34.12 -62.20 -3.04
CA ILE A 84 33.82 -60.77 -3.11
C ILE A 84 34.05 -60.13 -1.76
N ASP A 85 33.55 -60.71 -0.67
CA ASP A 85 33.75 -60.20 0.70
C ASP A 85 35.24 -60.07 1.01
N GLN A 86 36.02 -61.13 0.78
CA GLN A 86 37.47 -61.10 1.02
C GLN A 86 38.18 -60.03 0.16
N SER A 87 37.82 -59.91 -1.11
CA SER A 87 38.43 -58.93 -2.01
C SER A 87 38.06 -57.49 -1.65
N THR A 88 36.82 -57.29 -1.20
CA THR A 88 36.29 -55.98 -0.85
C THR A 88 36.85 -55.51 0.49
N ASP A 89 37.04 -56.40 1.47
CA ASP A 89 37.75 -56.09 2.73
C ASP A 89 39.18 -55.59 2.46
N VAL A 90 39.91 -56.29 1.58
CA VAL A 90 41.28 -55.90 1.19
C VAL A 90 41.27 -54.56 0.45
N LEU A 91 40.29 -54.35 -0.43
CA LEU A 91 40.10 -53.09 -1.14
C LEU A 91 39.79 -51.95 -0.17
N GLN A 92 38.88 -52.15 0.78
CA GLN A 92 38.48 -51.16 1.78
C GLN A 92 39.69 -50.74 2.62
N LEU A 93 40.45 -51.73 3.11
CA LEU A 93 41.67 -51.48 3.88
C LEU A 93 42.72 -50.74 3.05
N TYR A 94 42.90 -51.11 1.78
CA TYR A 94 43.83 -50.43 0.89
C TYR A 94 43.40 -48.99 0.61
N PHE A 95 42.12 -48.75 0.37
CA PHE A 95 41.58 -47.44 0.02
C PHE A 95 41.69 -46.46 1.18
N ILE A 96 41.34 -46.89 2.40
CA ILE A 96 41.48 -46.09 3.61
C ILE A 96 42.96 -45.76 3.87
N ASN A 97 43.86 -46.73 3.72
CA ASN A 97 45.27 -46.54 4.07
C ASN A 97 46.10 -45.81 3.00
N ASN A 98 45.73 -45.87 1.72
CA ASN A 98 46.56 -45.33 0.64
C ASN A 98 45.89 -44.22 -0.18
N CYS A 99 44.59 -44.32 -0.46
CA CYS A 99 43.88 -43.35 -1.27
C CYS A 99 43.32 -42.20 -0.42
N LEU A 100 42.81 -42.55 0.77
CA LEU A 100 42.19 -41.65 1.73
C LEU A 100 43.05 -41.49 2.98
N SER A 101 44.37 -41.56 2.82
CA SER A 101 45.29 -41.25 3.90
C SER A 101 46.04 -39.97 3.58
N ILE A 102 46.01 -39.04 4.54
CA ILE A 102 46.84 -37.85 4.49
C ILE A 102 48.14 -38.22 5.20
N PRO A 103 49.30 -38.15 4.50
CA PRO A 103 50.58 -38.43 5.13
C PRO A 103 50.78 -37.51 6.34
N ASN A 104 51.14 -38.10 7.49
CA ASN A 104 51.37 -37.36 8.74
C ASN A 104 52.46 -36.28 8.60
N ASP A 105 53.34 -36.41 7.62
CA ASP A 105 54.40 -35.44 7.31
C ASP A 105 53.85 -34.13 6.69
N ILE A 106 52.65 -34.18 6.10
CA ILE A 106 51.97 -33.02 5.50
C ILE A 106 51.19 -32.22 6.56
N SER A 107 51.03 -32.73 7.79
CA SER A 107 50.41 -32.00 8.91
C SER A 107 51.14 -30.69 9.27
N GLU A 108 52.37 -30.51 8.78
CA GLU A 108 53.12 -29.25 8.90
C GLU A 108 52.79 -28.22 7.80
N ILE A 109 52.26 -28.68 6.66
CA ILE A 109 51.76 -27.86 5.57
C ILE A 109 50.29 -27.62 5.84
N GLU A 110 49.91 -26.35 5.94
CA GLU A 110 48.52 -25.94 6.12
C GLU A 110 47.70 -26.38 4.90
N LEU A 111 47.05 -27.55 5.02
CA LEU A 111 46.11 -28.06 4.04
C LEU A 111 44.85 -27.20 4.13
N HIS A 112 44.69 -26.30 3.16
CA HIS A 112 43.53 -25.43 3.06
C HIS A 112 42.50 -26.03 2.12
N LEU A 113 41.26 -26.17 2.59
CA LEU A 113 40.15 -26.52 1.70
C LEU A 113 39.84 -25.36 0.75
N PRO A 114 39.27 -25.61 -0.44
CA PRO A 114 39.03 -24.57 -1.44
C PRO A 114 38.18 -23.39 -0.95
N TYR A 115 37.28 -23.62 0.02
CA TYR A 115 36.42 -22.60 0.64
C TYR A 115 37.07 -21.89 1.83
N GLU A 116 38.21 -22.38 2.32
CA GLU A 116 38.98 -21.74 3.39
C GLU A 116 39.99 -20.72 2.87
N LYS A 117 40.10 -20.55 1.55
CA LYS A 117 41.04 -19.60 0.92
C LYS A 117 40.83 -18.15 1.35
N ASP A 118 39.60 -17.80 1.73
CA ASP A 118 39.23 -16.46 2.18
C ASP A 118 39.10 -16.36 3.71
N LEU A 119 39.36 -17.45 4.45
CA LEU A 119 39.34 -17.44 5.91
C LEU A 119 40.71 -17.01 6.46
N ASP A 120 40.74 -15.85 7.11
CA ASP A 120 41.92 -15.41 7.85
C ASP A 120 41.91 -16.06 9.25
N PHE A 121 42.61 -17.18 9.40
CA PHE A 121 42.78 -17.87 10.69
C PHE A 121 43.65 -17.09 11.70
N SER A 122 44.09 -15.87 11.36
CA SER A 122 44.80 -14.99 12.29
C SER A 122 43.87 -14.15 13.18
N ILE A 123 42.55 -14.22 12.95
CA ILE A 123 41.53 -13.54 13.76
C ILE A 123 41.53 -14.11 15.18
N ASN A 124 41.57 -13.21 16.16
CA ASN A 124 41.57 -13.54 17.58
C ASN A 124 40.15 -13.43 18.14
N ASP A 125 39.83 -14.13 19.25
CA ASP A 125 38.50 -14.11 19.89
C ASP A 125 38.03 -12.68 20.23
N ASN A 126 38.98 -11.76 20.48
CA ASN A 126 38.68 -10.34 20.70
C ASN A 126 38.17 -9.61 19.45
N ASP A 127 38.57 -10.02 18.26
CA ASP A 127 38.12 -9.43 17.00
C ASP A 127 36.77 -10.00 16.58
N GLU A 128 36.48 -11.27 16.85
CA GLU A 128 35.12 -11.84 16.74
C GLU A 128 34.14 -11.08 17.64
N MET A 129 34.51 -10.83 18.90
CA MET A 129 33.66 -10.07 19.83
C MET A 129 33.41 -8.62 19.37
N LYS A 130 34.36 -7.99 18.66
CA LYS A 130 34.14 -6.67 18.05
C LYS A 130 33.12 -6.75 16.92
N ILE A 131 33.27 -7.74 16.03
CA ILE A 131 32.34 -7.96 14.91
C ILE A 131 30.93 -8.22 15.44
N ASP A 132 30.77 -9.04 16.48
CA ASP A 132 29.47 -9.29 17.11
C ASP A 132 28.83 -8.01 17.68
N ASN A 133 29.64 -7.17 18.33
CA ASN A 133 29.17 -5.88 18.83
C ASN A 133 28.77 -4.94 17.69
N GLU A 134 29.50 -4.92 16.58
CA GLU A 134 29.15 -4.16 15.39
C GLU A 134 27.86 -4.67 14.75
N ILE A 135 27.70 -5.99 14.62
CA ILE A 135 26.48 -6.63 14.12
C ILE A 135 25.30 -6.24 15.01
N LYS A 136 25.48 -6.24 16.34
CA LYS A 136 24.43 -5.83 17.28
C LYS A 136 24.04 -4.36 17.10
N LYS A 137 25.02 -3.47 17.00
CA LYS A 137 24.78 -2.03 16.73
C LYS A 137 24.05 -1.81 15.40
N ILE A 138 24.45 -2.51 14.35
CA ILE A 138 23.80 -2.40 13.03
C ILE A 138 22.35 -2.92 13.11
N LYS A 139 22.10 -4.02 13.82
CA LYS A 139 20.74 -4.54 14.05
C LYS A 139 19.86 -3.51 14.78
N GLU A 140 20.37 -2.88 15.83
CA GLU A 140 19.67 -1.82 16.56
C GLU A 140 19.38 -0.61 15.66
N MET A 141 20.34 -0.18 14.85
CA MET A 141 20.18 0.90 13.88
C MET A 141 19.12 0.57 12.81
N ILE A 142 19.08 -0.67 12.32
CA ILE A 142 18.06 -1.14 11.37
C ILE A 142 16.66 -1.05 11.98
N ILE A 143 16.50 -1.49 13.23
CA ILE A 143 15.22 -1.43 13.94
C ILE A 143 14.77 0.02 14.12
N ALA A 144 15.66 0.90 14.57
CA ALA A 144 15.38 2.33 14.72
C ALA A 144 14.97 2.98 13.39
N LYS A 145 15.72 2.69 12.30
CA LYS A 145 15.40 3.20 10.97
C LYS A 145 14.07 2.68 10.43
N LYS A 146 13.75 1.41 10.70
CA LYS A 146 12.45 0.81 10.35
C LYS A 146 11.31 1.53 11.09
N TYR A 147 11.48 1.80 12.38
CA TYR A 147 10.51 2.53 13.18
C TYR A 147 10.26 3.94 12.65
N VAL A 148 11.32 4.72 12.41
CA VAL A 148 11.20 6.07 11.84
C VAL A 148 10.51 6.05 10.48
N ASN A 149 10.81 5.07 9.62
CA ASN A 149 10.16 4.92 8.32
C ASN A 149 8.66 4.65 8.46
N THR A 150 8.24 3.83 9.44
CA THR A 150 6.81 3.61 9.69
C THR A 150 6.09 4.87 10.16
N LEU A 151 6.71 5.66 11.04
CA LEU A 151 6.16 6.94 11.47
C LEU A 151 6.04 7.94 10.32
N ALA A 152 7.08 8.05 9.49
CA ALA A 152 7.06 8.92 8.32
C ALA A 152 5.96 8.53 7.32
N LYS A 153 5.77 7.23 7.06
CA LYS A 153 4.68 6.73 6.22
C LYS A 153 3.30 7.10 6.78
N ASN A 154 3.11 6.94 8.08
CA ASN A 154 1.85 7.30 8.72
C ASN A 154 1.58 8.81 8.63
N ALA A 155 2.60 9.65 8.83
CA ALA A 155 2.48 11.10 8.68
C ALA A 155 2.12 11.50 7.23
N ILE A 156 2.76 10.88 6.23
CA ILE A 156 2.44 11.09 4.81
C ILE A 156 0.99 10.71 4.51
N ASN A 157 0.50 9.59 5.06
CA ASN A 157 -0.89 9.17 4.84
C ASN A 157 -1.89 10.13 5.47
N GLN A 158 -1.65 10.57 6.70
CA GLN A 158 -2.48 11.60 7.35
C GLN A 158 -2.52 12.90 6.55
N GLU A 159 -1.38 13.32 6.00
CA GLU A 159 -1.32 14.53 5.21
C GLU A 159 -2.04 14.37 3.86
N LYS A 160 -1.95 13.20 3.23
CA LYS A 160 -2.73 12.88 2.03
C LYS A 160 -4.23 12.97 2.27
N GLU A 161 -4.73 12.42 3.39
CA GLU A 161 -6.15 12.51 3.74
C GLU A 161 -6.60 13.97 3.95
N LYS A 162 -5.78 14.80 4.60
CA LYS A 162 -6.08 16.24 4.73
C LYS A 162 -6.12 16.94 3.38
N VAL A 163 -5.16 16.65 2.51
CA VAL A 163 -5.10 17.20 1.15
C VAL A 163 -6.33 16.80 0.35
N GLU A 164 -6.81 15.57 0.50
CA GLU A 164 -8.03 15.09 -0.16
C GLU A 164 -9.27 15.83 0.33
N LYS A 165 -9.46 15.96 1.65
CA LYS A 165 -10.55 16.77 2.23
C LYS A 165 -10.51 18.23 1.77
N LEU A 166 -9.31 18.83 1.70
CA LEU A 166 -9.15 20.20 1.20
C LEU A 166 -9.50 20.32 -0.30
N LYS A 167 -9.21 19.29 -1.11
CA LYS A 167 -9.63 19.25 -2.51
C LYS A 167 -11.14 19.15 -2.66
N GLU A 168 -11.80 18.34 -1.83
CA GLU A 168 -13.27 18.25 -1.81
C GLU A 168 -13.90 19.60 -1.48
N ILE A 169 -13.45 20.25 -0.40
CA ILE A 169 -13.92 21.58 -0.02
C ILE A 169 -13.67 22.60 -1.14
N LYS A 170 -12.48 22.56 -1.76
CA LYS A 170 -12.19 23.43 -2.91
C LYS A 170 -13.17 23.19 -4.07
N ASN A 171 -13.46 21.94 -4.39
CA ASN A 171 -14.42 21.59 -5.45
C ASN A 171 -15.84 22.07 -5.11
N GLU A 172 -16.24 22.01 -3.84
CA GLU A 172 -17.53 22.57 -3.38
C GLU A 172 -17.57 24.10 -3.52
N ILE A 173 -16.51 24.79 -3.11
CA ILE A 173 -16.38 26.25 -3.30
C ILE A 173 -16.42 26.61 -4.79
N ASP A 174 -15.73 25.84 -5.63
CA ASP A 174 -15.73 26.07 -7.08
C ASP A 174 -17.13 25.81 -7.68
N LYS A 175 -17.88 24.81 -7.22
CA LYS A 175 -19.30 24.62 -7.58
C LYS A 175 -20.15 25.82 -7.19
N LEU A 176 -20.00 26.33 -5.96
CA LEU A 176 -20.72 27.51 -5.48
C LEU A 176 -20.40 28.75 -6.34
N ARG A 177 -19.12 28.95 -6.68
CA ARG A 177 -18.70 30.02 -7.60
C ARG A 177 -19.28 29.86 -9.01
N MET A 178 -19.41 28.63 -9.51
CA MET A 178 -20.05 28.39 -10.80
C MET A 178 -21.55 28.67 -10.75
N THR A 179 -22.24 28.31 -9.66
CA THR A 179 -23.66 28.67 -9.49
C THR A 179 -23.86 30.18 -9.39
N GLU A 180 -22.94 30.90 -8.74
CA GLU A 180 -22.94 32.37 -8.66
C GLU A 180 -22.78 33.03 -10.04
N LYS A 181 -21.93 32.44 -10.91
CA LYS A 181 -21.79 32.88 -12.31
C LYS A 181 -23.04 32.59 -13.14
N GLN A 182 -23.67 31.43 -12.94
CA GLN A 182 -24.88 31.04 -13.66
C GLN A 182 -26.09 31.92 -13.28
N SER A 183 -26.18 32.36 -12.04
CA SER A 183 -27.24 33.25 -11.58
C SER A 183 -27.04 34.73 -11.97
N GLN A 184 -25.96 35.05 -12.71
CA GLN A 184 -25.57 36.42 -13.12
C GLN A 184 -25.34 37.40 -11.96
N VAL A 185 -25.19 36.93 -10.72
CA VAL A 185 -24.94 37.79 -9.55
C VAL A 185 -23.43 37.94 -9.26
N TYR A 186 -22.58 37.34 -10.10
CA TYR A 186 -21.13 37.38 -9.93
C TYR A 186 -20.53 38.72 -10.36
N PRO A 187 -19.71 39.40 -9.51
CA PRO A 187 -19.33 39.02 -8.14
C PRO A 187 -20.36 39.44 -7.08
N LEU A 188 -20.71 38.56 -6.14
CA LEU A 188 -21.73 38.79 -5.12
C LEU A 188 -21.40 40.00 -4.23
N HIS A 189 -20.13 40.19 -3.88
CA HIS A 189 -19.70 41.32 -3.05
C HIS A 189 -19.93 42.68 -3.73
N GLU A 190 -19.73 42.74 -5.05
CA GLU A 190 -19.93 43.95 -5.85
C GLU A 190 -21.43 44.20 -6.06
N SER A 191 -22.19 43.15 -6.39
CA SER A 191 -23.66 43.21 -6.49
C SER A 191 -24.31 43.66 -5.19
N LEU A 192 -23.84 43.14 -4.03
CA LEU A 192 -24.34 43.54 -2.72
C LEU A 192 -23.96 44.99 -2.39
N SER A 193 -22.72 45.39 -2.66
CA SER A 193 -22.27 46.78 -2.45
C SER A 193 -23.06 47.76 -3.30
N PHE A 194 -23.33 47.43 -4.56
CA PHE A 194 -24.17 48.21 -5.45
C PHE A 194 -25.61 48.29 -4.94
N LEU A 195 -26.19 47.18 -4.47
CA LEU A 195 -27.54 47.18 -3.92
C LEU A 195 -27.65 48.00 -2.63
N VAL A 196 -26.66 47.90 -1.72
CA VAL A 196 -26.59 48.72 -0.50
C VAL A 196 -26.48 50.20 -0.86
N LYS A 197 -25.69 50.55 -1.88
CA LYS A 197 -25.56 51.92 -2.38
C LYS A 197 -26.88 52.43 -2.99
N ASN A 198 -27.54 51.64 -3.81
CA ASN A 198 -28.84 52.02 -4.39
C ASN A 198 -29.93 52.11 -3.32
N ALA A 199 -29.91 51.24 -2.31
CA ALA A 199 -30.84 51.29 -1.20
C ALA A 199 -30.65 52.55 -0.36
N SER A 200 -29.41 52.98 -0.10
CA SER A 200 -29.15 54.23 0.61
C SER A 200 -29.48 55.47 -0.23
N GLU A 201 -29.26 55.44 -1.54
CA GLU A 201 -29.71 56.48 -2.45
C GLU A 201 -31.24 56.57 -2.50
N LEU A 202 -31.94 55.42 -2.53
CA LEU A 202 -33.39 55.37 -2.45
C LEU A 202 -33.90 55.87 -1.10
N GLU A 203 -33.24 55.54 0.00
CA GLU A 203 -33.57 56.04 1.33
C GLU A 203 -33.44 57.57 1.38
N LEU A 204 -32.37 58.13 0.82
CA LEU A 204 -32.20 59.58 0.68
C LEU A 204 -33.31 60.21 -0.18
N LEU A 205 -33.70 59.58 -1.29
CA LEU A 205 -34.83 60.03 -2.11
C LEU A 205 -36.17 59.92 -1.38
N MET A 206 -36.40 58.85 -0.62
CA MET A 206 -37.58 58.70 0.23
C MET A 206 -37.61 59.74 1.35
N GLU A 207 -36.47 60.07 1.94
CA GLU A 207 -36.38 61.10 2.96
C GLU A 207 -36.58 62.50 2.38
N ARG A 208 -36.07 62.75 1.17
CA ARG A 208 -36.30 63.99 0.42
C ARG A 208 -37.77 64.13 0.03
N THR A 209 -38.38 63.11 -0.54
CA THR A 209 -39.82 63.13 -0.86
C THR A 209 -40.66 63.24 0.41
N LYS A 210 -40.29 62.58 1.51
CA LYS A 210 -40.96 62.75 2.82
C LYS A 210 -40.81 64.18 3.37
N LYS A 211 -39.68 64.86 3.12
CA LYS A 211 -39.49 66.28 3.43
C LYS A 211 -40.34 67.16 2.51
N GLU A 212 -40.36 66.89 1.21
CA GLU A 212 -41.22 67.59 0.23
C GLU A 212 -42.71 67.40 0.57
N TYR A 213 -43.15 66.21 1.01
CA TYR A 213 -44.52 65.97 1.49
C TYR A 213 -44.81 66.59 2.87
N LYS A 214 -43.79 66.92 3.66
CA LYS A 214 -43.94 67.71 4.90
C LYS A 214 -43.97 69.21 4.62
N ASP A 215 -43.28 69.67 3.58
CA ASP A 215 -43.25 71.06 3.14
C ASP A 215 -44.42 71.42 2.22
N VAL A 216 -45.06 70.44 1.57
CA VAL A 216 -46.42 70.62 1.03
C VAL A 216 -47.38 70.60 2.21
N SER A 217 -47.63 71.79 2.76
CA SER A 217 -48.78 72.01 3.63
C SER A 217 -50.03 71.47 2.95
N PHE A 218 -50.92 70.80 3.68
CA PHE A 218 -52.23 70.39 3.17
C PHE A 218 -52.95 71.58 2.49
N ASP A 219 -52.68 72.82 2.93
CA ASP A 219 -53.17 74.04 2.30
C ASP A 219 -52.67 74.28 0.86
N ASP A 220 -51.46 73.85 0.50
CA ASP A 220 -50.92 74.02 -0.86
C ASP A 220 -51.48 72.97 -1.83
N MET A 221 -51.76 71.75 -1.35
CA MET A 221 -52.52 70.75 -2.12
C MET A 221 -53.96 71.21 -2.35
N TYR A 222 -54.62 71.79 -1.35
CA TYR A 222 -55.90 72.46 -1.53
C TYR A 222 -55.78 73.76 -2.32
N SER A 223 -54.62 74.40 -2.40
CA SER A 223 -54.39 75.59 -3.23
C SER A 223 -54.24 75.21 -4.71
N GLU A 224 -53.59 74.09 -5.03
CA GLU A 224 -53.55 73.50 -6.37
C GLU A 224 -54.92 72.99 -6.77
N GLU A 225 -55.65 72.33 -5.87
CA GLU A 225 -57.03 71.91 -6.13
C GLU A 225 -57.99 73.09 -6.23
N ARG A 226 -57.76 74.18 -5.48
CA ARG A 226 -58.45 75.48 -5.67
C ARG A 226 -57.98 76.21 -6.91
N LYS A 227 -56.74 76.08 -7.37
CA LYS A 227 -56.25 76.65 -8.65
C LYS A 227 -56.82 75.87 -9.83
N ARG A 228 -56.90 74.53 -9.74
CA ARG A 228 -57.60 73.67 -10.69
C ARG A 228 -59.09 73.95 -10.65
N ALA A 229 -59.71 74.06 -9.49
CA ALA A 229 -61.11 74.45 -9.37
C ALA A 229 -61.33 75.88 -9.86
N LYS A 230 -60.41 76.82 -9.65
CA LYS A 230 -60.48 78.20 -10.16
C LYS A 230 -60.17 78.29 -11.64
N TYR A 231 -59.35 77.39 -12.19
CA TYR A 231 -59.10 77.23 -13.62
C TYR A 231 -60.28 76.55 -14.31
N ILE A 232 -60.87 75.52 -13.70
CA ILE A 232 -62.12 74.89 -14.13
C ILE A 232 -63.25 75.90 -14.02
N ASN A 233 -63.34 76.68 -12.95
CA ASN A 233 -64.39 77.69 -12.78
C ASN A 233 -64.16 78.89 -13.70
N ASN A 234 -62.91 79.32 -13.94
CA ASN A 234 -62.60 80.32 -14.98
C ASN A 234 -62.78 79.76 -16.39
N SER A 235 -62.55 78.47 -16.62
CA SER A 235 -62.81 77.78 -17.87
C SER A 235 -64.30 77.56 -18.08
N ILE A 236 -65.09 77.37 -17.01
CA ILE A 236 -66.54 77.30 -17.03
C ILE A 236 -67.13 78.71 -17.15
N ILE A 237 -66.52 79.75 -16.58
CA ILE A 237 -66.92 81.15 -16.75
C ILE A 237 -66.55 81.63 -18.15
N SER A 238 -65.38 81.26 -18.69
CA SER A 238 -65.01 81.55 -20.07
C SER A 238 -65.85 80.72 -21.04
N GLN A 239 -66.12 79.46 -20.73
CA GLN A 239 -67.09 78.65 -21.48
C GLN A 239 -68.50 79.18 -21.31
N LEU A 240 -68.97 79.70 -20.18
CA LEU A 240 -70.30 80.31 -19.98
C LEU A 240 -70.41 81.65 -20.69
N ASN A 241 -69.34 82.45 -20.73
CA ASN A 241 -69.28 83.67 -21.53
C ASN A 241 -69.24 83.35 -23.03
N PHE A 242 -68.55 82.26 -23.39
CA PHE A 242 -68.55 81.72 -24.75
C PHE A 242 -69.91 81.08 -25.09
N TYR A 243 -70.57 80.38 -24.17
CA TYR A 243 -71.86 79.69 -24.31
C TYR A 243 -73.02 80.69 -24.26
N ASN A 244 -72.90 81.83 -23.58
CA ASN A 244 -73.80 82.99 -23.75
C ASN A 244 -73.60 83.70 -25.10
N GLN A 245 -72.48 83.45 -25.80
CA GLN A 245 -72.24 83.85 -27.20
C GLN A 245 -72.45 82.72 -28.23
N THR A 246 -72.58 81.45 -27.83
CA THR A 246 -72.68 80.28 -28.72
C THR A 246 -73.84 79.31 -28.38
N MET A 247 -74.74 79.68 -27.46
CA MET A 247 -76.15 79.26 -27.41
C MET A 247 -76.95 79.93 -28.55
N ASN A 248 -76.37 79.83 -29.74
CA ASN A 248 -76.98 80.06 -31.04
C ASN A 248 -76.56 78.95 -32.03
N SER A 249 -76.06 77.80 -31.56
CA SER A 249 -75.82 76.63 -32.42
C SER A 249 -75.47 75.36 -31.63
N SER A 250 -76.51 74.57 -31.36
CA SER A 250 -76.63 73.09 -31.50
C SER A 250 -75.53 72.16 -30.95
N GLN A 251 -75.79 71.30 -29.96
CA GLN A 251 -76.51 70.00 -29.97
C GLN A 251 -75.76 68.80 -30.58
N SER A 252 -75.79 67.69 -29.83
CA SER A 252 -75.47 66.28 -30.19
C SER A 252 -73.97 65.93 -30.24
N GLN A 253 -73.44 64.73 -29.97
CA GLN A 253 -73.87 63.39 -29.51
C GLN A 253 -72.54 62.62 -29.27
N PHE A 254 -72.30 62.02 -28.10
CA PHE A 254 -72.27 60.57 -27.83
C PHE A 254 -71.36 59.66 -28.69
N ASN A 255 -70.76 58.68 -27.99
CA ASN A 255 -70.10 57.42 -28.40
C ASN A 255 -68.57 57.39 -28.36
N ASP A 256 -67.87 56.31 -27.97
CA ASP A 256 -68.18 55.08 -27.21
C ASP A 256 -66.85 54.29 -27.09
N SER A 257 -66.88 53.21 -26.31
CA SER A 257 -66.08 51.97 -26.46
C SER A 257 -64.69 51.84 -25.82
N SER A 258 -64.67 51.03 -24.75
CA SER A 258 -63.53 50.25 -24.27
C SER A 258 -63.89 48.76 -24.25
N SER A 259 -63.05 47.93 -24.86
CA SER A 259 -63.00 46.45 -24.84
C SER A 259 -61.50 46.09 -24.85
N ASN A 260 -60.95 44.97 -24.37
CA ASN A 260 -61.42 43.67 -23.89
C ASN A 260 -60.31 43.08 -22.98
N ILE A 261 -60.70 42.18 -22.09
CA ILE A 261 -59.82 41.30 -21.30
C ILE A 261 -59.91 39.88 -21.85
N THR A 262 -58.79 39.18 -21.94
CA THR A 262 -58.59 37.71 -22.10
C THR A 262 -57.07 37.47 -22.11
N SER A 263 -56.43 36.40 -21.65
CA SER A 263 -56.74 35.20 -20.84
C SER A 263 -55.44 34.36 -20.77
N ASN A 264 -55.41 33.32 -19.92
CA ASN A 264 -54.68 32.04 -20.12
C ASN A 264 -53.13 32.03 -19.98
N THR A 265 -52.39 30.99 -19.58
CA THR A 265 -52.63 29.58 -19.19
C THR A 265 -51.28 28.94 -18.74
N SER A 266 -51.32 28.16 -17.66
CA SER A 266 -50.80 26.76 -17.53
C SER A 266 -49.31 26.35 -17.53
N SER A 267 -49.08 25.32 -16.68
CA SER A 267 -48.28 24.08 -16.87
C SER A 267 -46.94 23.87 -16.14
N ASP A 268 -47.01 22.98 -15.14
CA ASP A 268 -46.35 21.64 -15.01
C ASP A 268 -44.84 21.41 -14.71
N ASN A 269 -44.66 20.63 -13.62
CA ASN A 269 -43.81 19.43 -13.38
C ASN A 269 -42.27 19.51 -13.24
N ASN A 270 -41.74 19.11 -12.06
CA ASN A 270 -41.11 17.77 -11.84
C ASN A 270 -40.43 17.61 -10.45
N ARG A 271 -40.51 16.40 -9.87
CA ARG A 271 -40.01 16.03 -8.52
C ARG A 271 -39.07 14.80 -8.61
N LEU A 272 -37.89 14.90 -7.96
CA LEU A 272 -36.83 13.88 -7.90
C LEU A 272 -37.05 12.82 -6.78
N LYS A 273 -36.58 11.59 -7.03
CA LYS A 273 -36.40 10.48 -6.07
C LYS A 273 -34.94 10.43 -5.57
N ARG A 274 -34.76 10.02 -4.31
CA ARG A 274 -33.48 9.81 -3.59
C ARG A 274 -33.45 8.37 -3.06
N SER A 275 -32.31 7.69 -3.20
CA SER A 275 -32.03 6.36 -2.63
C SER A 275 -30.95 6.47 -1.55
N GLU A 276 -31.13 5.71 -0.47
CA GLU A 276 -30.21 5.53 0.65
C GLU A 276 -29.63 4.12 0.61
N ASP A 277 -28.31 3.99 0.83
CA ASP A 277 -27.61 2.72 1.05
C ASP A 277 -26.97 2.73 2.43
N TYR A 278 -27.13 1.63 3.18
CA TYR A 278 -26.56 1.39 4.51
C TYR A 278 -25.37 0.42 4.43
N LEU A 279 -24.28 0.79 5.12
CA LEU A 279 -23.09 -0.04 5.36
C LEU A 279 -23.29 -0.99 6.56
N THR A 280 -22.79 -2.20 6.42
CA THR A 280 -22.94 -3.35 7.33
C THR A 280 -21.99 -3.32 8.54
N SER A 281 -22.49 -3.85 9.66
CA SER A 281 -21.97 -3.75 11.03
C SER A 281 -20.65 -4.49 11.33
N ASP A 282 -20.17 -5.35 10.42
CA ASP A 282 -19.07 -6.28 10.74
C ASP A 282 -17.66 -5.70 10.51
N GLU A 283 -17.51 -4.63 9.72
CA GLU A 283 -16.21 -3.99 9.51
C GLU A 283 -15.76 -3.15 10.72
N ASN A 284 -16.70 -2.65 11.54
CA ASN A 284 -16.39 -1.80 12.69
C ASN A 284 -15.75 -2.56 13.88
N LYS A 285 -15.91 -3.87 13.98
CA LYS A 285 -15.33 -4.66 15.09
C LYS A 285 -13.84 -4.94 14.91
N LYS A 286 -13.37 -5.07 13.66
CA LYS A 286 -11.95 -5.34 13.37
C LYS A 286 -11.06 -4.12 13.66
N TYR A 287 -11.56 -2.91 13.43
CA TYR A 287 -10.82 -1.68 13.71
C TYR A 287 -10.67 -1.38 15.21
N THR A 288 -11.57 -1.87 16.05
CA THR A 288 -11.51 -1.60 17.50
C THR A 288 -10.45 -2.43 18.25
N GLU A 289 -10.08 -3.61 17.74
CA GLU A 289 -9.07 -4.46 18.39
C GLU A 289 -7.63 -4.06 18.02
N GLU A 290 -7.38 -3.62 16.79
CA GLU A 290 -6.05 -3.13 16.37
C GLU A 290 -5.66 -1.82 17.08
N TYR A 291 -6.62 -0.93 17.37
CA TYR A 291 -6.36 0.30 18.13
C TYR A 291 -5.99 0.04 19.59
N ARG A 292 -6.50 -1.03 20.19
CA ARG A 292 -6.27 -1.34 21.61
C ARG A 292 -4.83 -1.83 21.86
N VAL A 293 -4.24 -2.54 20.90
CA VAL A 293 -2.85 -3.02 20.93
C VAL A 293 -1.85 -1.89 20.71
N LEU A 294 -2.20 -0.88 19.89
CA LEU A 294 -1.34 0.28 19.65
C LEU A 294 -1.25 1.20 20.87
N THR A 295 -2.33 1.36 21.64
CA THR A 295 -2.33 2.20 22.85
C THR A 295 -1.52 1.65 24.03
N SER A 296 -1.26 0.34 24.09
CA SER A 296 -0.45 -0.24 25.19
C SER A 296 1.06 -0.13 24.97
N ILE A 297 1.50 0.08 23.71
CA ILE A 297 2.92 0.27 23.36
C ILE A 297 3.33 1.76 23.46
N THR A 298 2.37 2.68 23.37
CA THR A 298 2.59 4.13 23.46
C THR A 298 2.51 4.68 24.89
N THR A 299 3.02 3.95 25.90
CA THR A 299 3.26 4.59 27.19
C THR A 299 4.33 5.66 26.99
N LYS A 300 4.01 6.88 27.37
CA LYS A 300 4.82 8.10 27.21
C LYS A 300 6.28 7.92 27.65
N GLU A 301 6.49 7.05 28.63
CA GLU A 301 7.79 6.69 29.20
C GLU A 301 8.71 5.97 28.19
N ASN A 302 8.17 5.08 27.33
CA ASN A 302 8.97 4.38 26.33
C ASN A 302 9.38 5.30 25.17
N ALA A 303 8.53 6.26 24.80
CA ALA A 303 8.85 7.23 23.75
C ALA A 303 9.90 8.26 24.22
N GLN A 304 9.84 8.68 25.49
CA GLN A 304 10.80 9.61 26.08
C GLN A 304 12.21 9.00 26.15
N TRP A 305 12.31 7.73 26.57
CA TRP A 305 13.60 7.01 26.64
C TRP A 305 14.28 6.86 25.28
N VAL A 306 13.51 6.62 24.20
CA VAL A 306 14.05 6.50 22.84
C VAL A 306 14.54 7.85 22.30
N LEU A 307 13.83 8.95 22.61
CA LEU A 307 14.25 10.30 22.23
C LEU A 307 15.54 10.74 22.94
N ASP A 308 15.66 10.46 24.24
CA ASP A 308 16.85 10.81 25.02
C ASP A 308 18.10 10.03 24.56
N ASN A 309 17.93 8.78 24.10
CA ASN A 309 19.04 8.00 23.56
C ASN A 309 19.45 8.42 22.14
N LEU A 310 18.52 8.90 21.31
CA LEU A 310 18.83 9.39 19.98
C LEU A 310 19.53 10.76 20.01
N LEU A 311 19.16 11.65 20.94
CA LEU A 311 19.79 12.97 21.05
C LEU A 311 21.20 12.93 21.66
N ASN A 312 21.50 11.94 22.51
CA ASN A 312 22.82 11.78 23.11
C ASN A 312 23.82 10.99 22.23
N ALA A 313 23.34 10.33 21.16
CA ALA A 313 24.20 9.57 20.25
C ALA A 313 25.00 10.45 19.26
N ASP A 314 24.61 11.72 19.06
CA ASP A 314 25.29 12.65 18.15
C ASP A 314 26.37 13.52 18.84
N VAL A 315 26.65 13.32 20.13
CA VAL A 315 27.56 14.18 20.93
C VAL A 315 28.89 13.49 21.30
N ASN A 316 29.15 12.25 20.87
CA ASN A 316 30.45 11.58 21.07
C ASN A 316 31.02 10.99 19.78
#